data_AF-A0A838KCJ2-F1
#
_entry.id   AF-A0A838KCJ2-F1
#
_cell.length_a   1.000
_cell.length_b   1.000
_cell.length_c   1.000
_cell.angle_alpha   90.00
_cell.angle_beta   90.00
_cell.angle_gamma   90.00
#
_symmetry.space_group_name_H-M   'P 1'
#
loop_
_entity.id
_entity.type
_entity.pdbx_description
1 polymer ?
#
loop_
_entity_poly.entity_id
_entity_poly.type
_entity_poly.pdbx_seq_one_letter_code
_entity_poly.pdbx_strand_id
1 'polypeptide(L)'
;MTEVALAGRGLVDDHVNAHVVREGGVDTVLIAVKTSLGDRGEPGDSPLVLVLRRSDEGTWSEHAVATVDDNWTRPVIAADVSGTVYVVARRAGGIVMKSALSRDLAFAPGPGTVLMSSPTASLTDPTVPSQTVDPVCGVVVLASDTRRNQYWHAELALDGSEKNVGTACRPAARTVPVPASVVATAQRDGVVRVSWSDPGDSEWTPAGSVSSRRYVVERAGARIGTTAATTFIDRPGSLGSHEYRVRAVSSAGQQSAASDAARVRITAENGRGVDPLSGPGAMALIVILAAVLVGGGYAMSRAVRRRRMEQTRRQVYGAAMAIPLMPAPGGRHARRTSPAVVTSESGEPRPGRRRRELSPTVPGPRTEGD
;
A
#
# COMPACT_ATOMS: atom_id res chain seq x y z
N MET A 1 -8.32 11.46 14.05
CA MET A 1 -7.11 11.82 14.82
C MET A 1 -6.02 12.10 13.81
N THR A 2 -5.23 13.14 14.00
CA THR A 2 -4.11 13.47 13.11
C THR A 2 -2.82 13.00 13.76
N GLU A 3 -2.02 12.23 13.03
CA GLU A 3 -0.69 11.78 13.48
C GLU A 3 0.39 12.58 12.76
N VAL A 4 1.46 12.89 13.47
CA VAL A 4 2.63 13.56 12.92
C VAL A 4 3.79 12.57 13.00
N ALA A 5 4.24 12.08 11.86
CA ALA A 5 5.31 11.08 11.79
C ALA A 5 6.69 11.68 12.09
N LEU A 6 6.94 12.89 11.60
CA LEU A 6 8.18 13.63 11.78
C LEU A 6 7.90 15.12 11.54
N ALA A 7 8.45 16.01 12.37
CA ALA A 7 8.28 17.45 12.22
C ALA A 7 9.52 18.22 12.70
N GLY A 8 9.95 19.19 11.90
CA GLY A 8 11.10 20.02 12.18
C GLY A 8 11.72 20.58 10.90
N ARG A 9 12.55 21.62 11.01
CA ARG A 9 13.24 22.18 9.85
C ARG A 9 14.30 21.19 9.35
N GLY A 10 14.20 20.81 8.08
CA GLY A 10 15.18 19.95 7.43
C GLY A 10 15.11 18.49 7.81
N LEU A 11 14.05 18.03 8.48
CA LEU A 11 13.88 16.62 8.84
C LEU A 11 13.27 15.77 7.70
N VAL A 12 12.66 16.42 6.71
CA VAL A 12 12.24 15.80 5.45
C VAL A 12 12.58 16.77 4.33
N ASP A 13 13.31 16.27 3.34
CA ASP A 13 13.68 16.99 2.12
C ASP A 13 12.70 16.64 0.99
N ASP A 14 13.19 16.15 -0.14
CA ASP A 14 12.44 15.88 -1.37
C ASP A 14 12.15 14.38 -1.61
N HIS A 15 12.62 13.48 -0.73
CA HIS A 15 12.45 12.04 -0.88
C HIS A 15 11.71 11.40 0.28
N VAL A 16 10.59 10.77 -0.05
CA VAL A 16 9.76 9.96 0.85
C VAL A 16 9.36 8.68 0.14
N ASN A 17 9.51 7.55 0.80
CA ASN A 17 9.02 6.26 0.33
C ASN A 17 8.33 5.54 1.49
N ALA A 18 7.12 5.00 1.26
CA ALA A 18 6.35 4.30 2.29
C ALA A 18 6.13 2.84 1.90
N HIS A 19 6.19 1.96 2.89
CA HIS A 19 6.00 0.52 2.72
C HIS A 19 5.22 -0.04 3.93
N VAL A 20 4.40 -1.06 3.71
CA VAL A 20 3.75 -1.82 4.79
C VAL A 20 4.44 -3.17 4.90
N VAL A 21 4.91 -3.51 6.10
CA VAL A 21 5.53 -4.80 6.39
C VAL A 21 4.57 -5.62 7.24
N ARG A 22 4.35 -6.88 6.85
CA ARG A 22 3.58 -7.83 7.64
C ARG A 22 4.53 -8.83 8.27
N GLU A 23 4.65 -8.76 9.59
CA GLU A 23 5.39 -9.75 10.39
C GLU A 23 4.43 -10.31 11.44
N GLY A 24 4.35 -11.64 11.59
CA GLY A 24 3.52 -12.27 12.62
C GLY A 24 2.02 -11.94 12.57
N GLY A 25 1.50 -11.48 11.41
CA GLY A 25 0.10 -11.07 11.25
C GLY A 25 -0.20 -9.60 11.56
N VAL A 26 0.81 -8.80 11.94
CA VAL A 26 0.68 -7.36 12.22
C VAL A 26 1.21 -6.56 11.04
N ASP A 27 0.42 -5.60 10.55
CA ASP A 27 0.85 -4.64 9.53
C ASP A 27 1.54 -3.44 10.20
N THR A 28 2.80 -3.20 9.86
CA THR A 28 3.58 -2.04 10.32
C THR A 28 3.83 -1.09 9.15
N VAL A 29 3.51 0.19 9.32
CA VAL A 29 3.83 1.23 8.34
C VAL A 29 5.24 1.73 8.57
N LEU A 30 6.06 1.68 7.53
CA LEU A 30 7.42 2.22 7.49
C LEU A 30 7.50 3.35 6.45
N ILE A 31 8.24 4.40 6.77
CA ILE A 31 8.51 5.51 5.85
C ILE A 31 10.00 5.80 5.84
N ALA A 32 10.66 5.66 4.69
CA ALA A 32 12.01 6.16 4.50
C ALA A 32 11.96 7.63 4.08
N VAL A 33 12.79 8.45 4.71
CA VAL A 33 12.95 9.86 4.38
C VAL A 33 14.42 10.24 4.28
N LYS A 34 14.72 11.20 3.42
CA LYS A 34 16.00 11.92 3.43
C LYS A 34 15.82 13.23 4.21
N THR A 35 16.72 13.53 5.12
CA THR A 35 16.82 14.84 5.78
C THR A 35 17.63 15.81 4.92
N SER A 36 17.57 17.09 5.25
CA SER A 36 18.42 18.13 4.65
C SER A 36 19.57 18.53 5.61
N LEU A 37 19.92 17.70 6.59
CA LEU A 37 20.92 18.06 7.61
C LEU A 37 22.32 18.25 7.02
N GLY A 38 22.70 17.44 6.03
CA GLY A 38 23.97 17.62 5.31
C GLY A 38 24.06 18.95 4.57
N ASP A 39 22.97 19.37 3.92
CA ASP A 39 22.90 20.66 3.21
C ASP A 39 22.93 21.87 4.17
N ARG A 40 22.67 21.63 5.45
CA ARG A 40 22.70 22.62 6.52
C ARG A 40 24.05 22.70 7.24
N GLY A 41 25.00 21.84 6.87
CA GLY A 41 26.33 21.79 7.50
C GLY A 41 26.32 21.18 8.91
N GLU A 42 25.31 20.35 9.22
CA GLU A 42 25.29 19.59 10.47
C GLU A 42 26.45 18.56 10.50
N PRO A 43 26.89 18.10 11.69
CA PRO A 43 27.98 17.13 11.82
C PRO A 43 27.82 15.86 10.98
N GLY A 44 28.95 15.25 10.59
CA GLY A 44 29.01 14.07 9.73
C GLY A 44 28.28 12.82 10.27
N ASP A 45 28.13 12.71 11.58
CA ASP A 45 27.38 11.65 12.27
C ASP A 45 25.88 11.94 12.41
N SER A 46 25.40 13.11 11.96
CA SER A 46 23.99 13.45 11.97
C SER A 46 23.17 12.54 11.05
N PRO A 47 21.90 12.21 11.39
CA PRO A 47 21.09 11.30 10.59
C PRO A 47 20.65 11.94 9.26
N LEU A 48 21.14 11.38 8.15
CA LEU A 48 20.78 11.84 6.80
C LEU A 48 19.60 11.05 6.22
N VAL A 49 19.52 9.75 6.51
CA VAL A 49 18.39 8.90 6.11
C VAL A 49 17.77 8.29 7.35
N LEU A 50 16.46 8.43 7.48
CA LEU A 50 15.66 7.85 8.56
C LEU A 50 14.66 6.84 7.99
N VAL A 51 14.37 5.80 8.77
CA VAL A 51 13.12 5.04 8.66
C VAL A 51 12.24 5.41 9.85
N LEU A 52 11.03 5.85 9.55
CA LEU A 52 9.98 6.12 10.52
C LEU A 52 9.11 4.88 10.65
N ARG A 53 8.89 4.41 11.88
CA ARG A 53 8.05 3.25 12.17
C ARG A 53 6.84 3.68 12.98
N ARG A 54 5.65 3.37 12.47
CA ARG A 54 4.38 3.57 13.18
C ARG A 54 4.10 2.41 14.15
N SER A 55 3.74 2.70 15.38
CA SER A 55 3.20 1.72 16.33
C SER A 55 1.72 1.42 16.04
N ASP A 56 1.20 0.38 16.68
CA ASP A 56 -0.22 0.03 16.70
C ASP A 56 -1.08 1.10 17.39
N GLU A 57 -0.55 1.82 18.38
CA GLU A 57 -1.21 2.97 19.02
C GLU A 57 -1.14 4.27 18.19
N GLY A 58 -0.50 4.25 17.02
CA GLY A 58 -0.36 5.44 16.16
C GLY A 58 0.72 6.43 16.60
N THR A 59 1.68 5.97 17.40
CA THR A 59 2.90 6.73 17.68
C THR A 59 3.97 6.44 16.63
N TRP A 60 4.91 7.36 16.44
CA TRP A 60 5.98 7.23 15.46
C TRP A 60 7.34 7.23 16.14
N SER A 61 8.25 6.40 15.63
CA SER A 61 9.64 6.30 16.08
C SER A 61 10.59 6.48 14.90
N GLU A 62 11.74 7.11 15.16
CA GLU A 62 12.76 7.44 14.17
C GLU A 62 13.96 6.49 14.30
N HIS A 63 14.44 5.95 13.18
CA HIS A 63 15.56 5.01 13.14
C HIS A 63 16.56 5.46 12.09
N ALA A 64 17.79 5.78 12.51
CA ALA A 64 18.84 6.23 11.61
C ALA A 64 19.36 5.08 10.75
N VAL A 65 19.33 5.27 9.43
CA VAL A 65 19.87 4.31 8.46
C VAL A 65 21.27 4.71 8.03
N ALA A 66 21.48 5.99 7.72
CA ALA A 66 22.72 6.52 7.20
C ALA A 66 22.96 7.93 7.71
N THR A 67 24.23 8.28 7.92
CA THR A 67 24.63 9.61 8.40
C THR A 67 24.96 10.55 7.24
N VAL A 68 25.26 11.81 7.56
CA VAL A 68 25.74 12.80 6.58
C VAL A 68 27.02 12.32 5.89
N ASP A 69 27.96 11.72 6.63
CA ASP A 69 29.21 11.17 6.08
C ASP A 69 28.99 9.97 5.15
N ASP A 70 27.93 9.18 5.38
CA ASP A 70 27.58 8.07 4.49
C ASP A 70 27.14 8.57 3.10
N ASN A 71 26.60 9.80 3.02
CA ASN A 71 26.18 10.50 1.82
C ASN A 71 25.17 9.71 0.97
N TRP A 72 24.14 9.18 1.64
CA TRP A 72 23.02 8.49 1.01
C TRP A 72 21.93 9.46 0.56
N THR A 73 21.25 9.13 -0.54
CA THR A 73 20.10 9.90 -1.04
C THR A 73 19.10 8.99 -1.75
N ARG A 74 17.86 9.47 -1.91
CA ARG A 74 16.77 8.74 -2.62
C ARG A 74 16.48 7.36 -2.01
N PRO A 75 16.23 7.29 -0.68
CA PRO A 75 16.01 6.01 -0.03
C PRO A 75 14.64 5.42 -0.44
N VAL A 76 14.62 4.10 -0.66
CA VAL A 76 13.42 3.30 -0.89
C VAL A 76 13.45 2.05 -0.02
N ILE A 77 12.28 1.56 0.38
CA ILE A 77 12.13 0.41 1.27
C ILE A 77 11.59 -0.78 0.48
N ALA A 78 12.26 -1.92 0.63
CA ALA A 78 11.68 -3.24 0.39
C ALA A 78 11.60 -4.01 1.71
N ALA A 79 10.72 -5.00 1.78
CA ALA A 79 10.65 -5.90 2.93
C ALA A 79 10.29 -7.32 2.51
N ASP A 80 10.67 -8.28 3.33
CA ASP A 80 10.30 -9.68 3.14
C ASP A 80 9.30 -10.21 4.18
N VAL A 81 8.78 -11.41 3.92
CA VAL A 81 7.82 -12.09 4.80
C VAL A 81 8.41 -12.53 6.15
N SER A 82 9.73 -12.51 6.31
CA SER A 82 10.40 -12.76 7.59
C SER A 82 10.44 -11.51 8.49
N GLY A 83 10.04 -10.36 7.95
CA GLY A 83 10.12 -9.07 8.63
C GLY A 83 11.47 -8.37 8.42
N THR A 84 12.33 -8.82 7.51
CA THR A 84 13.55 -8.08 7.18
C THR A 84 13.21 -6.88 6.30
N VAL A 85 13.73 -5.72 6.67
CA VAL A 85 13.60 -4.45 5.96
C VAL A 85 14.90 -4.15 5.24
N TYR A 86 14.82 -3.86 3.95
CA TYR A 86 15.95 -3.48 3.11
C TYR A 86 15.77 -2.01 2.72
N VAL A 87 16.67 -1.15 3.19
CA VAL A 87 16.73 0.24 2.76
C VAL A 87 17.78 0.36 1.68
N VAL A 88 17.32 0.69 0.48
CA VAL A 88 18.14 0.86 -0.71
C VAL A 88 18.22 2.33 -1.04
N ALA A 89 19.42 2.83 -1.35
CA ALA A 89 19.61 4.25 -1.64
C ALA A 89 20.68 4.43 -2.71
N ARG A 90 20.70 5.63 -3.30
CA ARG A 90 21.83 6.11 -4.10
C ARG A 90 22.94 6.59 -3.17
N ARG A 91 24.18 6.26 -3.53
CA ARG A 91 25.41 6.84 -2.99
C ARG A 91 26.35 7.20 -4.15
N ALA A 92 27.36 8.04 -3.91
CA ALA A 92 28.42 8.25 -4.89
C ALA A 92 28.97 6.91 -5.40
N GLY A 93 28.95 6.71 -6.73
CA GLY A 93 29.43 5.50 -7.39
C GLY A 93 28.38 4.41 -7.64
N GLY A 94 27.19 4.47 -7.04
CA GLY A 94 26.20 3.42 -7.26
C GLY A 94 24.99 3.39 -6.34
N ILE A 95 24.39 2.20 -6.26
CA ILE A 95 23.26 1.87 -5.41
C ILE A 95 23.76 1.00 -4.26
N VAL A 96 23.37 1.37 -3.04
CA VAL A 96 23.80 0.75 -1.78
C VAL A 96 22.59 0.32 -0.96
N MET A 97 22.83 -0.56 0.01
CA MET A 97 21.78 -1.13 0.85
C MET A 97 22.27 -1.38 2.28
N LYS A 98 21.34 -1.27 3.22
CA LYS A 98 21.42 -1.79 4.59
C LYS A 98 20.14 -2.53 4.90
N SER A 99 20.20 -3.44 5.87
CA SER A 99 19.03 -4.16 6.36
C SER A 99 18.95 -4.17 7.87
N ALA A 100 17.74 -4.35 8.37
CA ALA A 100 17.41 -4.54 9.78
C ALA A 100 16.09 -5.33 9.90
N LEU A 101 15.72 -5.76 11.11
CA LEU A 101 14.41 -6.39 11.35
C LEU A 101 13.34 -5.32 11.57
N SER A 102 12.11 -5.56 11.12
CA SER A 102 11.02 -4.58 11.22
C SER A 102 10.61 -4.28 12.67
N ARG A 103 10.83 -5.27 13.55
CA ARG A 103 10.64 -5.16 15.01
C ARG A 103 11.80 -4.47 15.75
N ASP A 104 12.98 -4.39 15.13
CA ASP A 104 14.19 -3.82 15.71
C ASP A 104 15.03 -3.21 14.59
N LEU A 105 14.71 -1.97 14.22
CA LEU A 105 15.26 -1.24 13.07
C LEU A 105 16.68 -0.71 13.36
N ALA A 106 17.55 -1.58 13.86
CA ALA A 106 18.96 -1.30 14.13
C ALA A 106 19.81 -1.54 12.87
N PHE A 107 20.25 -0.46 12.22
CA PHE A 107 21.10 -0.54 11.03
C PHE A 107 22.59 -0.44 11.41
N ALA A 108 23.42 -1.24 10.73
CA ALA A 108 24.87 -1.17 10.91
C ALA A 108 25.43 0.21 10.47
N PRO A 109 26.44 0.75 11.16
CA PRO A 109 27.07 2.02 10.77
C PRO A 109 27.84 1.89 9.44
N GLY A 110 28.14 3.04 8.81
CA GLY A 110 28.98 3.12 7.62
C GLY A 110 28.22 3.06 6.29
N PRO A 111 28.92 2.91 5.15
CA PRO A 111 28.35 3.20 3.84
C PRO A 111 27.33 2.17 3.32
N GLY A 112 27.18 1.03 4.01
CA GLY A 112 26.37 -0.12 3.59
C GLY A 112 26.99 -0.97 2.49
N THR A 113 26.24 -1.95 2.02
CA THR A 113 26.65 -2.90 0.97
C THR A 113 26.33 -2.35 -0.40
N VAL A 114 27.29 -2.38 -1.33
CA VAL A 114 27.07 -1.99 -2.73
C VAL A 114 26.27 -3.07 -3.47
N LEU A 115 25.12 -2.70 -4.05
CA LEU A 115 24.30 -3.58 -4.88
C LEU A 115 24.62 -3.43 -6.38
N MET A 116 24.82 -2.19 -6.83
CA MET A 116 25.19 -1.88 -8.20
C MET A 116 26.22 -0.77 -8.18
N SER A 117 27.25 -0.88 -9.00
CA SER A 117 28.23 0.17 -9.23
C SER A 117 28.32 0.50 -10.70
N SER A 118 28.58 1.77 -10.99
CA SER A 118 28.86 2.23 -12.35
C SER A 118 30.16 3.00 -12.35
N PRO A 119 31.08 2.72 -13.30
CA PRO A 119 32.34 3.46 -13.42
C PRO A 119 32.13 4.98 -13.59
N THR A 120 30.95 5.38 -14.09
CA THR A 120 30.59 6.78 -14.33
C THR A 120 29.77 7.40 -13.19
N ALA A 121 29.48 6.65 -12.12
CA ALA A 121 28.68 7.09 -10.96
C ALA A 121 27.32 7.72 -11.33
N SER A 122 26.73 7.29 -12.46
CA SER A 122 25.49 7.86 -13.03
C SER A 122 24.22 7.11 -12.65
N LEU A 123 24.33 6.07 -11.82
CA LEU A 123 23.18 5.33 -11.30
C LEU A 123 22.41 6.18 -10.28
N THR A 124 21.10 6.19 -10.43
CA THR A 124 20.17 6.95 -9.59
C THR A 124 18.79 6.30 -9.56
N ASP A 125 17.93 6.85 -8.71
CA ASP A 125 16.50 6.53 -8.61
C ASP A 125 16.25 5.04 -8.43
N PRO A 126 16.80 4.44 -7.35
CA PRO A 126 16.55 3.04 -7.05
C PRO A 126 15.04 2.82 -6.89
N THR A 127 14.55 1.76 -7.47
CA THR A 127 13.15 1.32 -7.37
C THR A 127 13.13 -0.14 -6.94
N VAL A 128 12.20 -0.49 -6.07
CA VAL A 128 12.05 -1.82 -5.48
C VAL A 128 10.59 -2.28 -5.57
N PRO A 129 10.28 -3.57 -5.36
CA PRO A 129 8.91 -4.06 -5.36
C PRO A 129 8.11 -3.37 -4.26
N SER A 130 6.85 -3.02 -4.57
CA SER A 130 5.95 -2.44 -3.56
C SER A 130 5.26 -3.49 -2.69
N GLN A 131 5.38 -4.76 -3.06
CA GLN A 131 4.86 -5.88 -2.28
C GLN A 131 5.96 -6.45 -1.41
N THR A 132 5.59 -6.92 -0.22
CA THR A 132 6.45 -7.79 0.58
C THR A 132 6.83 -9.03 -0.24
N VAL A 133 8.12 -9.32 -0.33
CA VAL A 133 8.65 -10.45 -1.10
C VAL A 133 8.89 -11.66 -0.20
N ASP A 134 8.96 -12.86 -0.78
CA ASP A 134 9.34 -14.08 -0.06
C ASP A 134 10.73 -14.57 -0.48
N PRO A 135 11.34 -15.51 0.27
CA PRO A 135 12.66 -16.02 -0.06
C PRO A 135 12.78 -16.67 -1.44
N VAL A 136 11.69 -17.17 -2.02
CA VAL A 136 11.66 -17.76 -3.37
C VAL A 136 11.77 -16.66 -4.43
N CYS A 137 11.15 -15.51 -4.18
CA CYS A 137 11.11 -14.38 -5.10
C CYS A 137 12.37 -13.50 -5.05
N GLY A 138 12.94 -13.30 -3.85
CA GLY A 138 14.01 -12.33 -3.64
C GLY A 138 13.56 -10.88 -3.82
N VAL A 139 14.51 -9.95 -3.74
CA VAL A 139 14.30 -8.52 -4.08
C VAL A 139 14.95 -8.23 -5.43
N VAL A 140 14.25 -7.51 -6.31
CA VAL A 140 14.83 -6.91 -7.52
C VAL A 140 14.92 -5.41 -7.31
N VAL A 141 16.11 -4.85 -7.46
CA VAL A 141 16.35 -3.41 -7.43
C VAL A 141 16.61 -2.94 -8.84
N LEU A 142 15.84 -1.96 -9.32
CA LEU A 142 16.09 -1.26 -10.57
C LEU A 142 16.73 0.09 -10.30
N ALA A 143 17.61 0.55 -11.19
CA ALA A 143 18.16 1.89 -11.15
C ALA A 143 18.36 2.44 -12.57
N SER A 144 18.33 3.77 -12.70
CA SER A 144 18.53 4.44 -13.98
C SER A 144 19.97 4.88 -14.15
N ASP A 145 20.62 4.53 -15.26
CA ASP A 145 21.87 5.14 -15.72
C ASP A 145 21.55 6.36 -16.59
N THR A 146 21.61 7.54 -15.98
CA THR A 146 21.28 8.81 -16.63
C THR A 146 22.24 9.23 -17.73
N ARG A 147 23.43 8.62 -17.81
CA ARG A 147 24.39 8.91 -18.90
C ARG A 147 24.21 7.99 -20.09
N ARG A 148 23.81 6.74 -19.85
CA ARG A 148 23.64 5.72 -20.90
C ARG A 148 22.20 5.52 -21.35
N ASN A 149 21.22 6.15 -20.70
CA ASN A 149 19.79 5.95 -20.93
C ASN A 149 19.40 4.47 -20.84
N GLN A 150 19.92 3.79 -19.82
CA GLN A 150 19.71 2.36 -19.61
C GLN A 150 19.21 2.13 -18.18
N TYR A 151 18.41 1.09 -18.01
CA TYR A 151 18.10 0.55 -16.69
C TYR A 151 19.12 -0.50 -16.31
N TRP A 152 19.53 -0.46 -15.06
CA TRP A 152 20.35 -1.48 -14.41
C TRP A 152 19.50 -2.18 -13.38
N HIS A 153 19.82 -3.44 -13.13
CA HIS A 153 19.17 -4.19 -12.07
C HIS A 153 20.19 -4.95 -11.22
N ALA A 154 19.86 -5.11 -9.95
CA ALA A 154 20.48 -6.08 -9.07
C ALA A 154 19.39 -6.96 -8.45
N GLU A 155 19.78 -8.18 -8.12
CA GLU A 155 18.89 -9.17 -7.56
C GLU A 155 19.48 -9.66 -6.24
N LEU A 156 18.69 -9.58 -5.17
CA LEU A 156 19.06 -10.04 -3.85
C LEU A 156 18.31 -11.33 -3.54
N ALA A 157 19.06 -12.42 -3.40
CA ALA A 157 18.55 -13.65 -2.84
C ALA A 157 18.38 -13.50 -1.32
N LEU A 158 17.29 -14.04 -0.78
CA LEU A 158 16.91 -13.87 0.63
C LEU A 158 17.04 -15.18 1.42
N ASP A 159 17.26 -16.30 0.74
CA ASP A 159 17.52 -17.62 1.33
C ASP A 159 19.03 -17.89 1.53
N GLY A 160 19.89 -16.93 1.20
CA GLY A 160 21.34 -17.07 1.27
C GLY A 160 21.93 -17.96 0.17
N SER A 161 21.14 -18.39 -0.83
CA SER A 161 21.65 -19.11 -2.00
C SER A 161 22.10 -18.14 -3.10
N GLU A 162 23.11 -18.51 -3.90
CA GLU A 162 23.29 -17.85 -5.19
C GLU A 162 22.05 -18.11 -6.05
N LYS A 163 21.43 -17.03 -6.53
CA LYS A 163 20.08 -17.05 -7.09
C LYS A 163 19.98 -18.04 -8.26
N ASN A 164 19.24 -19.13 -8.08
CA ASN A 164 18.87 -20.02 -9.18
C ASN A 164 17.84 -19.32 -10.07
N VAL A 165 18.30 -18.78 -11.19
CA VAL A 165 17.45 -18.23 -12.25
C VAL A 165 16.65 -19.38 -12.88
N GLY A 166 15.41 -19.61 -12.43
CA GLY A 166 14.57 -20.66 -12.99
C GLY A 166 13.26 -20.93 -12.27
N THR A 167 13.16 -20.64 -10.97
CA THR A 167 11.88 -20.75 -10.26
C THR A 167 11.10 -19.46 -10.46
N ALA A 168 9.99 -19.54 -11.22
CA ALA A 168 9.11 -18.40 -11.40
C ALA A 168 8.60 -17.93 -10.03
N CYS A 169 9.08 -16.75 -9.60
CA CYS A 169 8.48 -16.00 -8.52
C CYS A 169 7.01 -15.75 -8.89
N ARG A 170 6.11 -16.52 -8.29
CA ARG A 170 4.68 -16.26 -8.37
C ARG A 170 4.34 -15.50 -7.10
N PRO A 171 3.91 -14.22 -7.18
CA PRO A 171 3.44 -13.53 -5.99
C PRO A 171 2.41 -14.42 -5.31
N ALA A 172 2.53 -14.57 -3.98
CA ALA A 172 1.62 -15.41 -3.18
C ALA A 172 0.20 -15.19 -3.68
N ALA A 173 -0.42 -16.25 -4.21
CA ALA A 173 -1.69 -16.12 -4.89
C ALA A 173 -2.69 -15.49 -3.91
N ARG A 174 -3.20 -14.30 -4.24
CA ARG A 174 -4.22 -13.64 -3.44
C ARG A 174 -5.35 -14.62 -3.19
N THR A 175 -5.56 -15.01 -1.93
CA THR A 175 -6.63 -15.93 -1.55
C THR A 175 -7.90 -15.13 -1.33
N VAL A 176 -9.03 -15.68 -1.77
CA VAL A 176 -10.34 -15.12 -1.41
C VAL A 176 -10.68 -15.67 -0.01
N PRO A 177 -10.98 -14.82 0.98
CA PRO A 177 -11.38 -15.27 2.30
C PRO A 177 -12.58 -16.21 2.25
N VAL A 178 -12.60 -17.22 3.12
CA VAL A 178 -13.68 -18.22 3.20
C VAL A 178 -14.86 -17.64 4.00
N PRO A 179 -16.11 -17.76 3.52
CA PRO A 179 -17.28 -17.37 4.29
C PRO A 179 -17.37 -18.12 5.63
N ALA A 180 -17.65 -17.38 6.70
CA ALA A 180 -17.75 -17.91 8.07
C ALA A 180 -19.21 -17.98 8.55
N SER A 181 -19.42 -18.67 9.68
CA SER A 181 -20.72 -18.78 10.35
C SER A 181 -21.87 -19.21 9.44
N VAL A 182 -21.60 -20.18 8.57
CA VAL A 182 -22.61 -20.70 7.64
C VAL A 182 -23.65 -21.50 8.41
N VAL A 183 -24.92 -21.12 8.27
CA VAL A 183 -26.07 -21.76 8.91
C VAL A 183 -27.13 -22.05 7.85
N ALA A 184 -27.74 -23.22 7.95
CA ALA A 184 -28.87 -23.63 7.12
C ALA A 184 -30.10 -23.89 8.02
N THR A 185 -31.22 -23.27 7.69
CA THR A 185 -32.45 -23.37 8.48
C THR A 185 -33.61 -23.77 7.59
N ALA A 186 -34.25 -24.89 7.92
CA ALA A 186 -35.49 -25.32 7.26
C ALA A 186 -36.61 -24.36 7.66
N GLN A 187 -37.38 -23.95 6.67
CA GLN A 187 -38.57 -23.12 6.79
C GLN A 187 -39.80 -23.99 6.47
N ARG A 188 -40.98 -23.38 6.50
CA ARG A 188 -42.19 -24.01 5.96
C ARG A 188 -42.05 -24.28 4.46
N ASP A 189 -42.90 -25.15 3.94
CA ASP A 189 -42.98 -25.58 2.54
C ASP A 189 -41.70 -26.26 2.02
N GLY A 190 -40.88 -26.80 2.91
CA GLY A 190 -39.60 -27.45 2.55
C GLY A 190 -38.54 -26.49 2.01
N VAL A 191 -38.71 -25.18 2.21
CA VAL A 191 -37.73 -24.16 1.82
C VAL A 191 -36.57 -24.16 2.81
N VAL A 192 -35.34 -23.99 2.34
CA VAL A 192 -34.16 -23.81 3.19
C VAL A 192 -33.60 -22.42 2.98
N ARG A 193 -33.37 -21.70 4.08
CA ARG A 193 -32.57 -20.47 4.09
C ARG A 193 -31.16 -20.81 4.52
N VAL A 194 -30.18 -20.44 3.70
CA VAL A 194 -28.76 -20.51 4.02
C VAL A 194 -28.26 -19.09 4.24
N SER A 195 -27.56 -18.85 5.35
CA SER A 195 -26.99 -17.53 5.70
C SER A 195 -25.56 -17.68 6.18
N TRP A 196 -24.73 -16.66 5.99
CA TRP A 196 -23.33 -16.61 6.38
C TRP A 196 -22.89 -15.18 6.67
N SER A 197 -21.70 -15.01 7.26
CA SER A 197 -21.06 -13.70 7.39
C SER A 197 -20.19 -13.40 6.17
N ASP A 198 -20.22 -12.16 5.67
CA ASP A 198 -19.32 -11.75 4.60
C ASP A 198 -17.92 -11.62 5.19
N PRO A 199 -16.90 -12.36 4.70
CA PRO A 199 -15.56 -12.19 5.23
C PRO A 199 -14.94 -10.80 4.93
N GLY A 200 -15.62 -9.95 4.15
CA GLY A 200 -15.28 -8.54 3.94
C GLY A 200 -16.06 -7.53 4.79
N ASP A 201 -16.86 -7.96 5.77
CA ASP A 201 -17.57 -7.06 6.70
C ASP A 201 -16.72 -6.60 7.89
N SER A 202 -15.53 -7.19 8.09
CA SER A 202 -14.49 -6.55 8.89
C SER A 202 -13.99 -5.33 8.12
N GLU A 203 -14.00 -4.16 8.78
CA GLU A 203 -13.50 -2.87 8.30
C GLU A 203 -12.05 -2.90 7.76
N TRP A 204 -11.40 -4.05 7.89
CA TRP A 204 -10.06 -4.38 7.42
C TRP A 204 -10.08 -5.67 6.58
N THR A 205 -9.77 -5.57 5.29
CA THR A 205 -9.35 -6.72 4.47
C THR A 205 -7.82 -6.80 4.48
N PRO A 206 -7.21 -7.93 4.87
CA PRO A 206 -5.76 -8.08 4.89
C PRO A 206 -5.14 -7.77 3.52
N ALA A 207 -3.94 -7.17 3.49
CA ALA A 207 -3.20 -7.01 2.24
C ALA A 207 -2.99 -8.37 1.56
N GLY A 208 -3.42 -8.49 0.30
CA GLY A 208 -3.41 -9.76 -0.44
C GLY A 208 -4.76 -10.49 -0.47
N SER A 209 -5.77 -10.06 0.28
CA SER A 209 -7.15 -10.52 0.11
C SER A 209 -7.86 -9.70 -0.97
N VAL A 210 -8.69 -10.35 -1.77
CA VAL A 210 -9.58 -9.67 -2.74
C VAL A 210 -11.00 -9.66 -2.18
N SER A 211 -11.67 -8.51 -2.21
CA SER A 211 -13.05 -8.38 -1.76
C SER A 211 -13.95 -9.34 -2.54
N SER A 212 -14.82 -10.07 -1.84
CA SER A 212 -15.83 -10.91 -2.47
C SER A 212 -16.87 -10.05 -3.18
N ARG A 213 -17.35 -10.49 -4.35
CA ARG A 213 -18.40 -9.79 -5.12
C ARG A 213 -19.67 -10.63 -5.28
N ARG A 214 -19.52 -11.95 -5.15
CA ARG A 214 -20.61 -12.93 -5.17
C ARG A 214 -20.20 -14.17 -4.40
N TYR A 215 -21.18 -14.98 -4.05
CA TYR A 215 -21.01 -16.27 -3.41
C TYR A 215 -21.58 -17.37 -4.30
N VAL A 216 -20.92 -18.52 -4.27
CA VAL A 216 -21.40 -19.78 -4.84
C VAL A 216 -21.94 -20.62 -3.69
N VAL A 217 -23.17 -21.10 -3.82
CA VAL A 217 -23.79 -21.99 -2.83
C VAL A 217 -23.83 -23.39 -3.41
N GLU A 218 -23.34 -24.34 -2.62
CA GLU A 218 -23.26 -25.75 -2.96
C GLU A 218 -24.16 -26.56 -2.03
N ARG A 219 -24.86 -27.56 -2.57
CA ARG A 219 -25.60 -28.58 -1.82
C ARG A 219 -25.08 -29.95 -2.24
N ALA A 220 -24.69 -30.77 -1.26
CA ALA A 220 -24.07 -32.08 -1.51
C ALA A 220 -22.88 -32.02 -2.50
N GLY A 221 -22.08 -30.94 -2.43
CA GLY A 221 -20.94 -30.70 -3.32
C GLY A 221 -21.27 -30.17 -4.71
N ALA A 222 -22.55 -30.09 -5.10
CA ALA A 222 -22.98 -29.52 -6.37
C ALA A 222 -23.40 -28.06 -6.21
N ARG A 223 -22.94 -27.18 -7.11
CA ARG A 223 -23.39 -25.78 -7.15
C ARG A 223 -24.89 -25.73 -7.46
N ILE A 224 -25.66 -25.11 -6.56
CA ILE A 224 -27.11 -24.88 -6.73
C ILE A 224 -27.44 -23.44 -7.11
N GLY A 225 -26.51 -22.50 -6.92
CA GLY A 225 -26.75 -21.11 -7.28
C GLY A 225 -25.59 -20.18 -7.00
N THR A 226 -25.81 -18.91 -7.31
CA THR A 226 -24.93 -17.80 -6.95
C THR A 226 -25.76 -16.62 -6.48
N THR A 227 -25.24 -15.86 -5.52
CA THR A 227 -25.90 -14.65 -4.99
C THR A 227 -24.85 -13.59 -4.63
N ALA A 228 -25.23 -12.32 -4.68
CA ALA A 228 -24.41 -11.23 -4.15
C ALA A 228 -24.74 -10.90 -2.68
N ALA A 229 -25.85 -11.44 -2.16
CA ALA A 229 -26.23 -11.29 -0.76
C ALA A 229 -25.59 -12.39 0.10
N THR A 230 -25.49 -12.15 1.40
CA THR A 230 -25.04 -13.14 2.40
C THR A 230 -26.12 -14.14 2.81
N THR A 231 -27.15 -14.28 1.97
CA THR A 231 -28.25 -15.24 2.15
C THR A 231 -28.67 -15.84 0.82
N PHE A 232 -29.12 -17.10 0.86
CA PHE A 232 -29.62 -17.85 -0.28
C PHE A 232 -30.85 -18.67 0.11
N ILE A 233 -31.83 -18.75 -0.78
CA ILE A 233 -33.04 -19.55 -0.59
C ILE A 233 -32.99 -20.74 -1.55
N ASP A 234 -33.10 -21.93 -0.99
CA ASP A 234 -33.12 -23.19 -1.73
C ASP A 234 -34.46 -23.94 -1.51
N ARG A 235 -34.84 -24.74 -2.49
CA ARG A 235 -36.01 -25.63 -2.46
C ARG A 235 -35.59 -27.03 -2.86
N PRO A 236 -35.12 -27.87 -1.92
CA PRO A 236 -34.57 -29.18 -2.26
C PRO A 236 -35.57 -30.16 -2.83
N GLY A 237 -36.88 -29.97 -2.56
CA GLY A 237 -37.94 -30.84 -3.05
C GLY A 237 -38.00 -32.21 -2.38
N SER A 238 -36.97 -32.59 -1.62
CA SER A 238 -36.91 -33.85 -0.88
C SER A 238 -36.79 -33.64 0.64
N LEU A 239 -37.49 -34.49 1.38
CA LEU A 239 -37.32 -34.62 2.83
C LEU A 239 -35.97 -35.26 3.14
N GLY A 240 -35.46 -35.06 4.35
CA GLY A 240 -34.21 -35.64 4.81
C GLY A 240 -33.11 -34.62 5.09
N SER A 241 -31.87 -35.11 5.19
CA SER A 241 -30.71 -34.31 5.55
C SER A 241 -30.10 -33.66 4.30
N HIS A 242 -29.77 -32.38 4.42
CA HIS A 242 -29.13 -31.58 3.38
C HIS A 242 -27.89 -30.91 3.95
N GLU A 243 -26.78 -30.96 3.21
CA GLU A 243 -25.51 -30.32 3.55
C GLU A 243 -25.24 -29.17 2.58
N TYR A 244 -24.94 -27.99 3.12
CA TYR A 244 -24.64 -26.77 2.37
C TYR A 244 -23.23 -26.28 2.65
N ARG A 245 -22.58 -25.74 1.62
CA ARG A 245 -21.32 -25.02 1.71
C ARG A 245 -21.37 -23.76 0.87
N VAL A 246 -20.57 -22.77 1.24
CA VAL A 246 -20.52 -21.48 0.55
C VAL A 246 -19.07 -21.15 0.20
N ARG A 247 -18.85 -20.64 -1.01
CA ARG A 247 -17.57 -20.08 -1.46
C ARG A 247 -17.74 -18.62 -1.81
N ALA A 248 -16.77 -17.80 -1.45
CA ALA A 248 -16.67 -16.43 -1.92
C ALA A 248 -15.98 -16.40 -3.30
N VAL A 249 -16.41 -15.47 -4.16
CA VAL A 249 -15.80 -15.23 -5.47
C VAL A 249 -15.46 -13.75 -5.61
N SER A 250 -14.22 -13.45 -5.98
CA SER A 250 -13.74 -12.09 -6.15
C SER A 250 -14.18 -11.45 -7.48
N SER A 251 -13.93 -10.15 -7.64
CA SER A 251 -14.11 -9.44 -8.91
C SER A 251 -13.24 -9.98 -10.04
N ALA A 252 -12.09 -10.58 -9.73
CA ALA A 252 -11.20 -11.24 -10.67
C ALA A 252 -11.59 -12.70 -10.97
N GLY A 253 -12.70 -13.18 -10.41
CA GLY A 253 -13.20 -14.54 -10.64
C GLY A 253 -12.51 -15.63 -9.80
N GLN A 254 -11.56 -15.28 -8.94
CA GLN A 254 -10.93 -16.22 -8.01
C GLN A 254 -11.96 -16.70 -6.97
N GLN A 255 -11.85 -17.96 -6.53
CA GLN A 255 -12.76 -18.54 -5.54
C GLN A 255 -12.01 -18.92 -4.26
N SER A 256 -12.71 -18.83 -3.13
CA SER A 256 -12.22 -19.32 -1.83
C SER A 256 -12.28 -20.85 -1.76
N ALA A 257 -11.66 -21.43 -0.73
CA ALA A 257 -12.06 -22.74 -0.23
C ALA A 257 -13.54 -22.74 0.18
N ALA A 258 -14.15 -23.92 0.25
CA ALA A 258 -15.51 -24.06 0.76
C ALA A 258 -15.53 -23.78 2.26
N SER A 259 -16.60 -23.14 2.73
CA SER A 259 -16.89 -23.03 4.15
C SER A 259 -17.02 -24.40 4.82
N ASP A 260 -17.07 -24.37 6.16
CA ASP A 260 -17.62 -25.48 6.92
C ASP A 260 -19.04 -25.82 6.47
N ALA A 261 -19.40 -27.09 6.64
CA ALA A 261 -20.69 -27.62 6.23
C ALA A 261 -21.80 -27.19 7.19
N ALA A 262 -22.83 -26.54 6.65
CA ALA A 262 -24.08 -26.31 7.36
C ALA A 262 -25.06 -27.46 7.04
N ARG A 263 -25.50 -28.19 8.07
CA ARG A 263 -26.42 -29.32 7.92
C ARG A 263 -27.82 -28.94 8.39
N VAL A 264 -28.84 -29.36 7.66
CA VAL A 264 -30.24 -29.14 8.01
C VAL A 264 -31.08 -30.36 7.64
N ARG A 265 -32.11 -30.65 8.44
CA ARG A 265 -33.07 -31.73 8.17
C ARG A 265 -34.44 -31.15 7.84
N ILE A 266 -34.98 -31.53 6.69
CA ILE A 266 -36.36 -31.22 6.29
C ILE A 266 -37.26 -32.38 6.70
N THR A 267 -38.28 -32.10 7.51
CA THR A 267 -39.30 -33.06 7.95
C THR A 267 -40.63 -32.81 7.26
N ALA A 268 -41.57 -33.74 7.36
CA ALA A 268 -42.91 -33.56 6.81
C ALA A 268 -43.65 -32.34 7.41
N GLU A 269 -43.38 -31.99 8.66
CA GLU A 269 -43.92 -30.78 9.30
C GLU A 269 -43.41 -29.51 8.63
N ASN A 270 -42.13 -29.48 8.26
CA ASN A 270 -41.56 -28.39 7.48
C ASN A 270 -42.11 -28.36 6.04
N GLY A 271 -42.58 -29.49 5.51
CA GLY A 271 -43.08 -29.61 4.13
C GLY A 271 -44.57 -29.33 3.95
N ARG A 272 -45.36 -29.21 5.02
CA ARG A 272 -46.79 -28.89 4.92
C ARG A 272 -46.98 -27.41 4.66
N GLY A 273 -47.27 -27.08 3.39
CA GLY A 273 -48.00 -25.87 3.06
C GLY A 273 -49.26 -25.81 3.88
N VAL A 274 -49.51 -24.67 4.52
CA VAL A 274 -50.88 -24.34 4.89
C VAL A 274 -51.64 -24.29 3.57
N ASP A 275 -52.45 -25.32 3.30
CA ASP A 275 -53.51 -25.20 2.30
C ASP A 275 -54.22 -23.88 2.61
N PRO A 276 -54.34 -22.94 1.65
CA PRO A 276 -55.05 -21.72 1.92
C PRO A 276 -56.47 -22.12 2.30
N LEU A 277 -56.81 -21.94 3.57
CA LEU A 277 -58.17 -21.97 4.07
C LEU A 277 -58.97 -21.07 3.14
N SER A 278 -59.74 -21.70 2.26
CA SER A 278 -60.71 -21.12 1.33
C SER A 278 -61.95 -20.69 2.13
N GLY A 279 -61.72 -19.86 3.14
CA GLY A 279 -62.73 -19.16 3.89
C GLY A 279 -62.62 -17.66 3.57
N PRO A 280 -63.72 -16.96 3.23
CA PRO A 280 -63.69 -15.55 2.80
C PRO A 280 -63.19 -14.54 3.85
N GLY A 281 -62.70 -14.99 5.02
CA GLY A 281 -62.10 -14.13 6.06
C GLY A 281 -60.58 -13.89 5.95
N ALA A 282 -59.85 -14.60 5.08
CA ALA A 282 -58.37 -14.57 5.08
C ALA A 282 -57.73 -13.53 4.13
N MET A 283 -58.51 -12.72 3.41
CA MET A 283 -57.98 -11.75 2.45
C MET A 283 -57.61 -10.38 3.06
N ALA A 284 -57.91 -10.13 4.34
CA ALA A 284 -57.62 -8.85 4.98
C ALA A 284 -56.22 -8.77 5.65
N LEU A 285 -55.57 -9.90 5.96
CA LEU A 285 -54.32 -9.90 6.74
C LEU A 285 -53.04 -9.93 5.88
N ILE A 286 -53.11 -10.39 4.63
CA ILE A 286 -51.93 -10.57 3.76
C ILE A 286 -51.43 -9.25 3.15
N VAL A 287 -52.29 -8.25 2.99
CA VAL A 287 -51.90 -6.93 2.46
C VAL A 287 -51.12 -6.11 3.50
N ILE A 288 -51.38 -6.29 4.80
CA ILE A 288 -50.70 -5.54 5.86
C ILE A 288 -49.28 -6.10 6.12
N LEU A 289 -49.06 -7.41 6.02
CA LEU A 289 -47.74 -8.00 6.25
C LEU A 289 -46.76 -7.75 5.08
N ALA A 290 -47.26 -7.71 3.83
CA ALA A 290 -46.45 -7.40 2.65
C ALA A 290 -46.02 -5.92 2.62
N ALA A 291 -46.86 -4.99 3.10
CA ALA A 291 -46.52 -3.57 3.19
C ALA A 291 -45.43 -3.30 4.26
N VAL A 292 -45.42 -4.05 5.37
CA VAL A 292 -44.41 -3.88 6.44
C VAL A 292 -43.05 -4.50 6.05
N LEU A 293 -43.03 -5.62 5.32
CA LEU A 293 -41.79 -6.29 4.92
C LEU A 293 -41.12 -5.68 3.68
N VAL A 294 -41.91 -5.18 2.71
CA VAL A 294 -41.36 -4.43 1.57
C VAL A 294 -41.02 -2.99 1.96
N GLY A 295 -41.81 -2.36 2.86
CA GLY A 295 -41.54 -1.00 3.36
C GLY A 295 -40.30 -0.90 4.26
N GLY A 296 -40.10 -1.87 5.16
CA GLY A 296 -38.96 -1.89 6.10
C GLY A 296 -37.60 -2.09 5.42
N GLY A 297 -37.51 -3.02 4.47
CA GLY A 297 -36.28 -3.26 3.69
C GLY A 297 -35.90 -2.09 2.76
N TYR A 298 -36.89 -1.37 2.24
CA TYR A 298 -36.66 -0.21 1.38
C TYR A 298 -36.29 1.04 2.19
N ALA A 299 -36.84 1.21 3.40
CA ALA A 299 -36.49 2.31 4.30
C ALA A 299 -35.06 2.18 4.86
N MET A 300 -34.62 0.97 5.22
CA MET A 300 -33.29 0.74 5.79
C MET A 300 -32.18 0.87 4.73
N SER A 301 -32.43 0.43 3.50
CA SER A 301 -31.50 0.62 2.37
C SER A 301 -31.39 2.08 1.90
N ARG A 302 -32.46 2.88 1.99
CA ARG A 302 -32.41 4.35 1.78
C ARG A 302 -31.72 5.10 2.90
N ALA A 303 -31.90 4.70 4.17
CA ALA A 303 -31.22 5.32 5.31
C ALA A 303 -29.69 5.12 5.25
N VAL A 304 -29.24 3.92 4.87
CA VAL A 304 -27.82 3.62 4.65
C VAL A 304 -27.26 4.37 3.44
N ARG A 305 -27.99 4.46 2.33
CA ARG A 305 -27.57 5.28 1.17
C ARG A 305 -27.54 6.78 1.47
N ARG A 306 -28.45 7.30 2.30
CA ARG A 306 -28.44 8.72 2.72
C ARG A 306 -27.24 9.04 3.61
N ARG A 307 -26.91 8.19 4.59
CA ARG A 307 -25.70 8.37 5.42
C ARG A 307 -24.42 8.32 4.57
N ARG A 308 -24.37 7.43 3.57
CA ARG A 308 -23.25 7.33 2.62
C ARG A 308 -23.14 8.57 1.73
N MET A 309 -24.25 9.10 1.21
CA MET A 309 -24.23 10.33 0.41
C MET A 309 -23.94 11.59 1.23
N GLU A 310 -24.40 11.69 2.48
CA GLU A 310 -24.10 12.83 3.37
C GLU A 310 -22.63 12.84 3.81
N GLN A 311 -22.01 11.68 4.02
CA GLN A 311 -20.56 11.58 4.24
C GLN A 311 -19.76 11.95 2.99
N THR A 312 -20.14 11.45 1.81
CA THR A 312 -19.47 11.84 0.55
C THR A 312 -19.66 13.33 0.24
N ARG A 313 -20.83 13.91 0.55
CA ARG A 313 -21.09 15.34 0.36
C ARG A 313 -20.29 16.21 1.35
N ARG A 314 -20.08 15.76 2.59
CA ARG A 314 -19.17 16.42 3.55
C ARG A 314 -17.70 16.31 3.14
N GLN A 315 -17.29 15.22 2.50
CA GLN A 315 -15.93 15.06 1.96
C GLN A 315 -15.67 15.88 0.69
N VAL A 316 -16.66 16.02 -0.20
CA VAL A 316 -16.48 16.71 -1.49
C VAL A 316 -16.81 18.21 -1.40
N TYR A 317 -17.71 18.64 -0.51
CA TYR A 317 -18.08 20.06 -0.35
C TYR A 317 -17.64 20.70 0.97
N GLY A 318 -17.03 19.95 1.90
CA GLY A 318 -16.45 20.51 3.13
C GLY A 318 -15.15 21.30 2.93
N ALA A 319 -14.60 21.30 1.71
CA ALA A 319 -13.37 22.01 1.34
C ALA A 319 -13.62 23.26 0.47
N ALA A 320 -14.84 23.79 0.41
CA ALA A 320 -15.13 25.04 -0.28
C ALA A 320 -15.53 26.14 0.71
N MET A 321 -14.70 27.18 0.75
CA MET A 321 -14.93 28.54 1.26
C MET A 321 -14.92 28.80 2.77
N ALA A 322 -13.73 29.17 3.26
CA ALA A 322 -13.56 30.48 3.91
C ALA A 322 -12.24 31.09 3.40
N ILE A 323 -12.32 31.84 2.31
CA ILE A 323 -11.24 32.76 1.90
C ILE A 323 -11.40 34.00 2.79
N PRO A 324 -10.46 34.31 3.68
CA PRO A 324 -10.46 35.62 4.33
C PRO A 324 -10.17 36.67 3.24
N LEU A 325 -11.13 37.56 3.03
CA LEU A 325 -10.94 38.81 2.28
C LEU A 325 -9.78 39.57 2.90
N MET A 326 -8.63 39.61 2.21
CA MET A 326 -7.59 40.60 2.51
C MET A 326 -8.10 42.00 2.14
N PRO A 327 -7.82 43.02 2.96
CA PRO A 327 -8.15 44.40 2.63
C PRO A 327 -7.31 44.90 1.45
N ALA A 328 -7.97 45.64 0.56
CA ALA A 328 -7.38 46.24 -0.63
C ALA A 328 -6.16 47.13 -0.30
N PRO A 329 -5.11 47.13 -1.15
CA PRO A 329 -4.07 48.14 -1.07
C PRO A 329 -4.64 49.48 -1.57
N GLY A 330 -4.95 50.36 -0.62
CA GLY A 330 -5.28 51.75 -0.89
C GLY A 330 -4.09 52.47 -1.51
N GLY A 331 -4.22 52.79 -2.80
CA GLY A 331 -3.34 53.73 -3.46
C GLY A 331 -3.47 55.13 -2.85
N ARG A 332 -2.32 55.73 -2.53
CA ARG A 332 -2.18 57.19 -2.49
C ARG A 332 -1.03 57.59 -3.40
N HIS A 333 -1.40 58.19 -4.52
CA HIS A 333 -0.57 59.15 -5.23
C HIS A 333 -0.27 60.33 -4.32
N ALA A 334 1.01 60.68 -4.16
CA ALA A 334 1.44 62.08 -4.06
C ALA A 334 2.94 62.23 -4.32
N ARG A 335 3.24 63.05 -5.35
CA ARG A 335 4.39 63.96 -5.52
C ARG A 335 5.80 63.34 -5.55
N ARG A 336 6.47 63.26 -6.70
CA ARG A 336 7.10 64.36 -7.48
C ARG A 336 8.25 65.04 -6.72
N THR A 337 9.49 64.57 -6.94
CA THR A 337 10.71 65.38 -7.17
C THR A 337 11.85 64.46 -7.68
N SER A 338 12.18 64.58 -8.97
CA SER A 338 13.58 64.55 -9.48
C SER A 338 14.23 65.90 -9.09
N PRO A 339 15.58 66.11 -9.10
CA PRO A 339 16.57 65.50 -10.02
C PRO A 339 18.01 65.26 -9.47
N ALA A 340 18.84 64.61 -10.31
CA ALA A 340 20.29 64.77 -10.55
C ALA A 340 20.83 63.40 -11.03
N VAL A 341 21.15 63.15 -12.31
CA VAL A 341 22.29 63.65 -13.11
C VAL A 341 23.62 63.57 -12.35
N VAL A 342 24.34 62.45 -12.54
CA VAL A 342 25.80 62.44 -12.76
C VAL A 342 26.11 61.38 -13.81
N THR A 343 26.71 61.83 -14.90
CA THR A 343 27.38 61.09 -15.96
C THR A 343 28.89 61.04 -15.68
N SER A 344 29.54 59.90 -15.91
CA SER A 344 30.92 59.77 -16.43
C SER A 344 31.19 58.26 -16.59
N GLU A 345 31.41 57.73 -17.81
CA GLU A 345 32.73 57.58 -18.46
C GLU A 345 33.70 56.73 -17.62
N SER A 346 34.56 55.84 -18.10
CA SER A 346 34.97 55.26 -19.39
C SER A 346 36.24 54.44 -19.03
N GLY A 347 36.58 53.33 -19.70
CA GLY A 347 37.96 52.80 -19.61
C GLY A 347 38.15 51.30 -19.68
N GLU A 348 38.29 50.79 -20.90
CA GLU A 348 39.00 49.55 -21.31
C GLU A 348 40.56 49.74 -21.17
N PRO A 349 41.48 48.84 -21.61
CA PRO A 349 41.76 47.42 -21.28
C PRO A 349 43.29 47.15 -21.01
N ARG A 350 43.70 45.85 -20.98
CA ARG A 350 45.07 45.25 -21.27
C ARG A 350 46.06 44.95 -20.09
N PRO A 351 47.23 44.24 -20.29
CA PRO A 351 47.37 42.76 -20.44
C PRO A 351 48.64 42.12 -19.78
N GLY A 352 48.81 40.78 -19.88
CA GLY A 352 50.11 40.06 -19.80
C GLY A 352 50.65 39.71 -18.40
N ARG A 353 51.54 38.72 -18.16
CA ARG A 353 52.37 37.83 -19.00
C ARG A 353 53.08 36.80 -18.08
N ARG A 354 53.61 35.72 -18.70
CA ARG A 354 54.66 34.73 -18.27
C ARG A 354 54.09 33.40 -17.75
N ARG A 355 54.19 32.25 -18.44
CA ARG A 355 55.30 31.52 -19.10
C ARG A 355 56.38 31.03 -18.12
N ARG A 356 56.37 29.73 -17.82
CA ARG A 356 57.59 28.91 -17.68
C ARG A 356 57.28 27.46 -18.07
N GLU A 357 58.02 27.01 -19.08
CA GLU A 357 58.26 25.62 -19.47
C GLU A 357 59.06 24.89 -18.38
N LEU A 358 58.94 23.57 -18.31
CA LEU A 358 60.06 22.60 -18.41
C LEU A 358 59.51 21.17 -18.21
N SER A 359 59.46 20.41 -19.30
CA SER A 359 59.65 18.94 -19.27
C SER A 359 61.16 18.66 -19.19
N PRO A 360 61.61 17.47 -18.72
CA PRO A 360 61.74 16.36 -19.67
C PRO A 360 61.44 14.94 -19.12
N THR A 361 61.17 14.10 -20.11
CA THR A 361 61.08 12.65 -20.25
C THR A 361 62.21 11.82 -19.61
N VAL A 362 61.98 10.48 -19.45
CA VAL A 362 62.89 9.29 -19.59
C VAL A 362 62.75 8.29 -18.39
N PRO A 363 62.87 6.94 -18.54
CA PRO A 363 62.19 5.94 -19.39
C PRO A 363 61.67 4.70 -18.56
N GLY A 364 61.02 3.71 -19.19
CA GLY A 364 60.94 2.32 -18.64
C GLY A 364 62.06 1.42 -19.20
N PRO A 365 61.95 0.08 -19.19
CA PRO A 365 61.57 -0.88 -18.15
C PRO A 365 62.74 -1.83 -17.78
N ARG A 366 62.60 -2.70 -16.78
CA ARG A 366 63.43 -3.92 -16.63
C ARG A 366 62.59 -5.12 -16.22
N THR A 367 62.69 -6.16 -17.04
CA THR A 367 62.37 -7.57 -16.81
C THR A 367 63.59 -8.30 -16.24
N GLU A 368 63.33 -9.40 -15.53
CA GLU A 368 64.15 -10.57 -15.13
C GLU A 368 63.83 -10.88 -13.65
N GLY A 369 63.42 -12.09 -13.25
CA GLY A 369 63.73 -13.40 -13.81
C GLY A 369 64.84 -14.04 -12.97
N ASP A 370 64.45 -14.69 -11.88
CA ASP A 370 65.03 -15.92 -11.32
C ASP A 370 64.05 -16.51 -10.29
#